data_AF-A0A7C3I6C3-F1
#
_entry.id   AF-A0A7C3I6C3-F1
#
_cell.length_a   1.000
_cell.length_b   1.000
_cell.length_c   1.000
_cell.angle_alpha   90.00
_cell.angle_beta   90.00
_cell.angle_gamma   90.00
#
_symmetry.space_group_name_H-M   'P 1'
#
loop_
_entity.id
_entity.type
_entity.pdbx_description
1 polymer ?
#
loop_
_entity_poly.entity_id
_entity_poly.type
_entity_poly.pdbx_seq_one_letter_code
_entity_poly.pdbx_strand_id
1 'polypeptide(L)'
;MKLPRLLTCGTLAVLATGCLSLRAATSSTARAAAPLRPTAAALAATNLTVRTGAVRRDPVTLELDRGVFRGTNLTVLHRAAPGVLSTAAVVRPTPAATAVRLPPLEQAVVFTGSQSTTGKLARGKAQFPGRLLVTTSPEKPRQGSVFLEPRTSPLPWDAKARAYATRLVAGVDMADAQEPVELRPPVVIQFFAEQASVSPPSVTITQSGTGGYQEVELACRKTAAQPQVTARSDFGELRQTIPLESLGFVALLEGILPLRFLLVALLGGGLGGLLRTADRRRTWKAAQAVNFVWQGAAVGLVTVCVISAGMGLVNVPVDVVGAEVGVFAVSALAGLAGVALLHQFKRKAFGGETADDA
;
A
#
# COMPACT_ATOMS: atom_id res chain seq x y z
N MET A 1 38.03 48.18 56.20
CA MET A 1 38.48 48.21 54.80
C MET A 1 39.37 47.00 54.50
N LYS A 2 38.83 45.99 53.80
CA LYS A 2 39.62 44.93 53.11
C LYS A 2 38.84 44.55 51.85
N LEU A 3 39.51 44.62 50.69
CA LEU A 3 38.99 44.35 49.35
C LEU A 3 38.64 42.87 49.13
N PRO A 4 37.73 42.57 48.17
CA PRO A 4 37.28 41.21 47.88
C PRO A 4 38.19 40.50 46.86
N ARG A 5 38.27 39.17 47.01
CA ARG A 5 38.97 38.26 46.09
C ARG A 5 38.14 38.06 44.81
N LEU A 6 38.79 38.29 43.68
CA LEU A 6 38.43 37.77 42.36
C LEU A 6 38.33 36.24 42.40
N LEU A 7 37.22 35.71 41.89
CA LEU A 7 37.09 34.30 41.53
C LEU A 7 36.78 34.23 40.03
N THR A 8 37.79 33.76 39.33
CA THR A 8 37.87 33.39 37.92
C THR A 8 36.73 32.47 37.50
N CYS A 9 35.98 32.90 36.49
CA CYS A 9 34.99 32.09 35.80
C CYS A 9 35.68 31.47 34.57
N GLY A 10 35.84 30.16 34.58
CA GLY A 10 36.41 29.43 33.46
C GLY A 10 36.23 27.94 33.66
N THR A 11 35.18 27.37 33.07
CA THR A 11 35.25 26.08 32.36
C THR A 11 33.91 25.74 31.69
N LEU A 12 33.92 25.87 30.37
CA LEU A 12 33.15 25.05 29.45
C LEU A 12 33.51 23.58 29.70
N ALA A 13 32.51 22.74 29.97
CA ALA A 13 32.66 21.28 29.95
C ALA A 13 31.46 20.67 29.22
N VAL A 14 31.68 20.46 27.93
CA VAL A 14 30.97 19.50 27.09
C VAL A 14 31.38 18.10 27.55
N LEU A 15 30.43 17.29 28.01
CA LEU A 15 30.46 15.83 28.26
C LEU A 15 29.04 15.47 28.74
N ALA A 16 28.38 14.37 28.41
CA ALA A 16 28.69 13.20 27.62
C ALA A 16 27.36 12.46 27.41
N THR A 17 27.20 11.86 26.23
CA THR A 17 26.84 10.45 26.06
C THR A 17 26.24 9.74 27.28
N GLY A 18 24.91 9.63 27.32
CA GLY A 18 24.18 8.77 28.24
C GLY A 18 23.35 7.77 27.46
N CYS A 19 23.86 6.54 27.35
CA CYS A 19 23.15 5.36 26.87
C CYS A 19 21.81 5.20 27.63
N LEU A 20 20.70 5.42 26.94
CA LEU A 20 19.38 4.99 27.39
C LEU A 20 19.05 3.66 26.71
N SER A 21 19.44 2.59 27.39
CA SER A 21 18.93 1.25 27.19
C SER A 21 17.43 1.24 27.49
N LEU A 22 16.59 1.51 26.48
CA LEU A 22 15.16 1.25 26.58
C LEU A 22 14.92 -0.26 26.55
N ARG A 23 14.91 -0.87 27.75
CA ARG A 23 14.29 -2.18 27.97
C ARG A 23 12.77 -1.98 27.95
N ALA A 24 12.18 -2.04 26.76
CA ALA A 24 10.74 -2.18 26.61
C ALA A 24 10.36 -3.64 26.93
N ALA A 25 10.00 -3.89 28.19
CA ALA A 25 9.29 -5.08 28.58
C ALA A 25 7.83 -4.93 28.16
N THR A 26 7.51 -5.39 26.95
CA THR A 26 6.14 -5.78 26.60
C THR A 26 6.17 -7.26 26.28
N SER A 27 5.90 -8.07 27.30
CA SER A 27 5.50 -9.46 27.16
C SER A 27 4.13 -9.51 26.49
N SER A 28 4.13 -9.38 25.16
CA SER A 28 3.05 -9.87 24.32
C SER A 28 3.28 -11.37 24.18
N THR A 29 2.51 -12.16 24.92
CA THR A 29 2.37 -13.59 24.71
C THR A 29 1.81 -13.77 23.30
N ALA A 30 2.71 -13.91 22.33
CA ALA A 30 2.43 -14.43 21.02
C ALA A 30 1.89 -15.85 21.19
N ARG A 31 0.56 -15.96 21.29
CA ARG A 31 -0.15 -17.20 21.08
C ARG A 31 0.22 -17.63 19.67
N ALA A 32 1.07 -18.64 19.57
CA ALA A 32 1.46 -19.27 18.32
C ALA A 32 0.17 -19.65 17.58
N ALA A 33 -0.24 -18.79 16.65
CA ALA A 33 -1.24 -19.14 15.67
C ALA A 33 -0.63 -20.31 14.91
N ALA A 34 -1.24 -21.48 15.06
CA ALA A 34 -0.97 -22.65 14.26
C ALA A 34 -0.79 -22.21 12.80
N PRO A 35 0.17 -22.79 12.05
CA PRO A 35 0.31 -22.46 10.64
C PRO A 35 -1.05 -22.69 9.99
N LEU A 36 -1.72 -21.59 9.63
CA LEU A 36 -2.81 -21.62 8.69
C LEU A 36 -2.15 -22.18 7.44
N ARG A 37 -2.31 -23.50 7.25
CA ARG A 37 -2.13 -24.14 5.96
C ARG A 37 -2.79 -23.17 4.99
N PRO A 38 -2.05 -22.55 4.05
CA PRO A 38 -2.72 -21.89 2.96
C PRO A 38 -3.62 -22.97 2.39
N THR A 39 -4.93 -22.80 2.53
CA THR A 39 -5.89 -23.59 1.79
C THR A 39 -5.54 -23.29 0.36
N ALA A 40 -4.75 -24.18 -0.21
CA ALA A 40 -4.58 -24.38 -1.63
C ALA A 40 -5.93 -24.85 -2.19
N ALA A 41 -6.97 -24.04 -2.01
CA ALA A 41 -7.84 -23.66 -3.11
C ALA A 41 -7.03 -22.69 -4.00
N ALA A 42 -5.82 -23.12 -4.38
CA ALA A 42 -5.28 -22.81 -5.67
C ALA A 42 -6.43 -23.13 -6.62
N LEU A 43 -6.83 -22.15 -7.41
CA LEU A 43 -7.52 -22.41 -8.67
C LEU A 43 -6.82 -23.63 -9.27
N ALA A 44 -7.46 -24.80 -9.15
CA ALA A 44 -7.04 -25.97 -9.89
C ALA A 44 -7.10 -25.47 -11.32
N ALA A 45 -5.92 -25.19 -11.89
CA ALA A 45 -5.77 -24.76 -13.26
C ALA A 45 -6.56 -25.78 -14.04
N THR A 46 -7.74 -25.36 -14.46
CA THR A 46 -8.73 -26.21 -15.09
C THR A 46 -8.16 -26.32 -16.49
N ASN A 47 -7.18 -27.22 -16.63
CA ASN A 47 -6.41 -27.41 -17.85
C ASN A 47 -7.43 -27.78 -18.91
N LEU A 48 -7.72 -26.84 -19.80
CA LEU A 48 -8.60 -27.07 -20.92
C LEU A 48 -7.82 -27.95 -21.88
N THR A 49 -8.05 -29.26 -21.85
CA THR A 49 -7.41 -30.14 -22.81
C THR A 49 -8.09 -29.93 -24.15
N VAL A 50 -7.46 -29.11 -25.00
CA VAL A 50 -7.88 -28.90 -26.37
C VAL A 50 -7.26 -30.01 -27.21
N ARG A 51 -8.09 -30.89 -27.77
CA ARG A 51 -7.64 -31.88 -28.74
C ARG A 51 -8.00 -31.41 -30.13
N THR A 52 -7.06 -31.54 -31.05
CA THR A 52 -7.28 -31.33 -32.49
C THR A 52 -7.64 -32.67 -33.12
N GLY A 53 -8.80 -32.73 -33.77
CA GLY A 53 -9.13 -33.85 -34.65
C GLY A 53 -8.23 -33.84 -35.90
N ALA A 54 -8.05 -35.00 -36.54
CA ALA A 54 -7.24 -35.11 -37.77
C ALA A 54 -7.75 -34.14 -38.85
N VAL A 55 -6.92 -33.15 -39.20
CA VAL A 55 -7.25 -32.05 -40.11
C VAL A 55 -7.13 -32.55 -41.55
N ARG A 56 -8.25 -32.63 -42.30
CA ARG A 56 -8.23 -33.09 -43.70
C ARG A 56 -8.82 -32.14 -44.75
N ARG A 57 -9.01 -30.86 -44.39
CA ARG A 57 -9.27 -29.63 -45.18
C ARG A 57 -10.18 -28.70 -44.34
N ASP A 58 -9.97 -27.39 -44.43
CA ASP A 58 -10.68 -26.28 -43.73
C ASP A 58 -12.10 -26.61 -43.23
N PRO A 59 -12.54 -26.23 -42.01
CA PRO A 59 -11.88 -25.49 -40.90
C PRO A 59 -11.30 -26.36 -39.76
N VAL A 60 -10.45 -25.80 -38.89
CA VAL A 60 -9.88 -26.50 -37.72
C VAL A 60 -11.00 -26.81 -36.73
N THR A 61 -11.21 -28.10 -36.45
CA THR A 61 -12.19 -28.54 -35.46
C THR A 61 -11.48 -28.74 -34.12
N LEU A 62 -11.77 -27.85 -33.17
CA LEU A 62 -11.35 -27.98 -31.78
C LEU A 62 -12.32 -28.91 -31.05
N GLU A 63 -11.80 -30.02 -30.54
CA GLU A 63 -12.51 -30.85 -29.58
C GLU A 63 -12.12 -30.38 -28.18
N LEU A 64 -13.10 -29.81 -27.47
CA LEU A 64 -12.95 -29.39 -26.09
C LEU A 64 -13.24 -30.59 -25.19
N ASP A 65 -12.21 -31.19 -24.60
CA ASP A 65 -12.38 -32.28 -23.64
C ASP A 65 -12.92 -31.72 -22.33
N ARG A 66 -14.13 -32.16 -21.98
CA ARG A 66 -14.90 -31.62 -20.86
C ARG A 66 -14.63 -32.32 -19.53
N GLY A 67 -13.73 -33.31 -19.49
CA GLY A 67 -13.34 -33.97 -18.23
C GLY A 67 -12.98 -32.98 -17.11
N VAL A 68 -12.60 -31.77 -17.49
CA VAL A 68 -12.14 -30.68 -16.63
C VAL A 68 -13.24 -29.65 -16.28
N PHE A 69 -14.37 -29.57 -17.03
CA PHE A 69 -15.43 -28.54 -16.87
C PHE A 69 -16.80 -29.11 -16.50
N ARG A 70 -16.88 -29.85 -15.39
CA ARG A 70 -18.17 -30.40 -14.93
C ARG A 70 -19.10 -29.28 -14.45
N GLY A 71 -20.19 -29.06 -15.18
CA GLY A 71 -21.35 -28.28 -14.71
C GLY A 71 -21.42 -26.81 -15.13
N THR A 72 -20.53 -26.32 -16.02
CA THR A 72 -20.61 -24.95 -16.54
C THR A 72 -20.82 -24.91 -18.04
N ASN A 73 -21.55 -23.89 -18.50
CA ASN A 73 -21.66 -23.59 -19.93
C ASN A 73 -20.31 -23.06 -20.42
N LEU A 74 -19.83 -23.59 -21.54
CA LEU A 74 -18.67 -23.05 -22.24
C LEU A 74 -19.16 -22.09 -23.31
N THR A 75 -18.76 -20.83 -23.21
CA THR A 75 -19.02 -19.83 -24.25
C THR A 75 -17.75 -19.63 -25.04
N VAL A 76 -17.77 -19.99 -26.33
CA VAL A 76 -16.67 -19.74 -27.25
C VAL A 76 -17.02 -18.53 -28.10
N LEU A 77 -16.20 -17.50 -27.97
CA LEU A 77 -16.33 -16.27 -28.73
C LEU A 77 -15.20 -16.22 -29.76
N HIS A 78 -15.58 -15.98 -31.01
CA HIS A 78 -14.65 -15.66 -32.08
C HIS A 78 -14.24 -14.20 -31.96
N ARG A 79 -12.97 -13.92 -32.23
CA ARG A 79 -12.37 -12.60 -32.04
C ARG A 79 -11.81 -12.08 -33.35
N ALA A 80 -12.65 -11.40 -34.12
CA ALA A 80 -12.27 -10.83 -35.42
C ALA A 80 -11.47 -9.52 -35.29
N ALA A 81 -11.76 -8.71 -34.28
CA ALA A 81 -11.10 -7.43 -34.00
C ALA A 81 -11.10 -7.13 -32.49
N PRO A 82 -10.25 -6.22 -31.98
CA PRO A 82 -10.28 -5.80 -30.58
C PRO A 82 -11.67 -5.28 -30.19
N GLY A 83 -12.26 -5.77 -29.10
CA GLY A 83 -13.59 -5.34 -28.65
C GLY A 83 -14.77 -5.96 -29.42
N VAL A 84 -14.52 -6.68 -30.52
CA VAL A 84 -15.56 -7.30 -31.35
C VAL A 84 -15.54 -8.81 -31.13
N LEU A 85 -16.45 -9.27 -30.25
CA LEU A 85 -16.65 -10.67 -29.96
C LEU A 85 -17.96 -11.13 -30.60
N SER A 86 -17.87 -12.14 -31.46
CA SER A 86 -19.03 -12.82 -32.01
C SER A 86 -19.17 -14.19 -31.38
N THR A 87 -20.39 -14.58 -31.02
CA THR A 87 -20.64 -15.90 -30.43
C THR A 87 -20.40 -16.97 -31.50
N ALA A 88 -19.31 -17.73 -31.37
CA ALA A 88 -18.99 -18.83 -32.28
C ALA A 88 -19.78 -20.08 -31.89
N ALA A 89 -19.83 -20.39 -30.60
CA ALA A 89 -20.60 -21.50 -30.07
C ALA A 89 -20.94 -21.27 -28.59
N VAL A 90 -22.18 -21.60 -28.21
CA VAL A 90 -22.56 -21.82 -26.81
C VAL A 90 -22.68 -23.31 -26.59
N VAL A 91 -21.72 -23.86 -25.87
CA VAL A 91 -21.57 -25.29 -25.67
C VAL A 91 -22.23 -25.65 -24.35
N ARG A 92 -23.48 -26.13 -24.43
CA ARG A 92 -24.26 -26.60 -23.27
C ARG A 92 -23.70 -27.90 -22.70
N PRO A 93 -23.88 -28.18 -21.40
CA PRO A 93 -23.40 -29.40 -20.73
C PRO A 93 -24.12 -30.66 -21.21
N THR A 94 -23.78 -31.15 -22.41
CA THR A 94 -24.15 -32.45 -22.98
C THR A 94 -22.95 -33.41 -22.91
N PRO A 95 -23.10 -34.72 -22.62
CA PRO A 95 -21.97 -35.64 -22.46
C PRO A 95 -21.10 -35.87 -23.72
N ALA A 96 -21.54 -35.43 -24.90
CA ALA A 96 -20.76 -35.55 -26.13
C ALA A 96 -19.73 -34.42 -26.27
N ALA A 97 -18.55 -34.77 -26.81
CA ALA A 97 -17.54 -33.79 -27.23
C ALA A 97 -18.17 -32.78 -28.20
N THR A 98 -17.85 -31.50 -28.04
CA THR A 98 -18.36 -30.45 -28.93
C THR A 98 -17.23 -29.95 -29.79
N ALA A 99 -17.38 -30.18 -31.08
CA ALA A 99 -16.52 -29.66 -32.14
C ALA A 99 -16.82 -28.17 -32.35
N VAL A 100 -15.84 -27.30 -32.10
CA VAL A 100 -15.91 -25.88 -32.49
C VAL A 100 -15.01 -25.67 -33.69
N ARG A 101 -15.58 -25.13 -34.77
CA ARG A 101 -14.84 -24.83 -36.00
C ARG A 101 -14.27 -23.43 -35.91
N LEU A 102 -12.94 -23.32 -35.90
CA LEU A 102 -12.23 -22.06 -36.01
C LEU A 102 -11.46 -22.02 -37.33
N PRO A 103 -11.56 -20.94 -38.10
CA PRO A 103 -10.64 -20.67 -39.19
C PRO A 103 -9.18 -20.65 -38.71
N PRO A 104 -8.23 -21.05 -39.58
CA PRO A 104 -6.80 -21.03 -39.24
C PRO A 104 -6.30 -19.61 -39.00
N LEU A 105 -5.30 -19.47 -38.11
CA LEU A 105 -4.67 -18.21 -37.71
C LEU A 105 -5.59 -17.25 -36.94
N GLU A 106 -6.74 -17.72 -36.48
CA GLU A 106 -7.65 -16.94 -35.66
C GLU A 106 -7.51 -17.23 -34.18
N GLN A 107 -8.02 -16.27 -33.40
CA GLN A 107 -8.10 -16.35 -31.95
C GLN A 107 -9.54 -16.61 -31.51
N ALA A 108 -9.67 -17.44 -30.48
CA ALA A 108 -10.93 -17.61 -29.78
C ALA A 108 -10.74 -17.35 -28.28
N VAL A 109 -11.80 -16.86 -27.65
CA VAL A 109 -11.88 -16.68 -26.20
C VAL A 109 -12.87 -17.69 -25.65
N VAL A 110 -12.43 -18.47 -24.67
CA VAL A 110 -13.26 -19.48 -24.01
C VAL A 110 -13.52 -19.07 -22.57
N PHE A 111 -14.80 -18.97 -22.20
CA PHE A 111 -15.23 -18.72 -20.83
C PHE A 111 -15.77 -19.99 -20.19
N THR A 112 -15.37 -20.25 -18.94
CA THR A 112 -15.76 -21.45 -18.19
C THR A 112 -16.73 -21.15 -17.04
N GLY A 113 -17.27 -19.92 -17.00
CA GLY A 113 -18.14 -19.44 -15.93
C GLY A 113 -18.42 -17.94 -16.05
N SER A 114 -18.40 -17.24 -14.91
CA SER A 114 -18.57 -15.78 -14.85
C SER A 114 -17.54 -15.04 -15.71
N GLN A 115 -17.98 -13.99 -16.39
CA GLN A 115 -17.10 -13.07 -17.12
C GLN A 115 -16.41 -12.05 -16.20
N SER A 116 -16.68 -12.09 -14.88
CA SER A 116 -16.05 -11.23 -13.89
C SER A 116 -15.46 -12.04 -12.75
N THR A 117 -14.23 -11.73 -12.36
CA THR A 117 -13.54 -12.28 -11.19
C THR A 117 -13.16 -11.18 -10.21
N THR A 118 -13.51 -11.38 -8.94
CA THR A 118 -13.17 -10.48 -7.83
C THR A 118 -12.12 -11.11 -6.93
N GLY A 119 -11.08 -10.37 -6.56
CA GLY A 119 -10.01 -10.85 -5.70
C GLY A 119 -9.27 -9.76 -4.94
N LYS A 120 -8.19 -10.15 -4.25
CA LYS A 120 -7.19 -9.22 -3.70
C LYS A 120 -5.98 -9.22 -4.61
N LEU A 121 -5.40 -8.04 -4.85
CA LEU A 121 -4.18 -7.87 -5.64
C LEU A 121 -2.96 -8.39 -4.84
N ALA A 122 -2.85 -9.70 -4.71
CA ALA A 122 -1.79 -10.40 -4.01
C ALA A 122 -0.55 -10.55 -4.89
N ARG A 123 0.55 -11.03 -4.31
CA ARG A 123 1.73 -11.42 -5.09
C ARG A 123 1.36 -12.55 -6.07
N GLY A 124 1.80 -12.42 -7.31
CA GLY A 124 1.54 -13.38 -8.38
C GLY A 124 0.51 -12.90 -9.40
N LYS A 125 0.21 -13.78 -10.36
CA LYS A 125 -0.61 -13.49 -11.54
C LYS A 125 -2.09 -13.66 -11.23
N ALA A 126 -2.84 -12.56 -11.23
CA ALA A 126 -4.29 -12.59 -11.25
C ALA A 126 -4.76 -12.79 -12.70
N GLN A 127 -5.40 -13.92 -12.98
CA GLN A 127 -5.83 -14.29 -14.33
C GLN A 127 -7.23 -13.77 -14.64
N PHE A 128 -7.43 -13.31 -15.87
CA PHE A 128 -8.76 -13.02 -16.40
C PHE A 128 -9.57 -14.33 -16.53
N PRO A 129 -10.92 -14.27 -16.43
CA PRO A 129 -11.75 -15.47 -16.52
C PRO A 129 -11.72 -16.14 -17.90
N GLY A 130 -11.54 -15.37 -18.97
CA GLY A 130 -11.42 -15.87 -20.33
C GLY A 130 -10.04 -16.51 -20.60
N ARG A 131 -10.04 -17.66 -21.26
CA ARG A 131 -8.84 -18.31 -21.80
C ARG A 131 -8.67 -17.97 -23.27
N LEU A 132 -7.44 -17.69 -23.68
CA LEU A 132 -7.08 -17.45 -25.07
C LEU A 132 -6.73 -18.78 -25.75
N LEU A 133 -7.31 -19.03 -26.92
CA LEU A 133 -6.89 -20.08 -27.83
C LEU A 133 -6.35 -19.43 -29.10
N VAL A 134 -5.11 -19.77 -29.47
CA VAL A 134 -4.47 -19.29 -30.70
C VAL A 134 -4.13 -20.47 -31.60
N THR A 135 -4.57 -20.42 -32.85
CA THR A 135 -4.26 -21.43 -33.85
C THR A 135 -3.02 -21.02 -34.66
N THR A 136 -1.83 -21.21 -34.11
CA THR A 136 -0.57 -20.94 -34.87
C THR A 136 -0.30 -21.98 -35.96
N SER A 137 -0.81 -23.19 -35.76
CA SER A 137 -0.80 -24.30 -36.71
C SER A 137 -2.11 -25.08 -36.55
N PRO A 138 -2.68 -25.63 -37.63
CA PRO A 138 -3.91 -26.42 -37.58
C PRO A 138 -3.81 -27.63 -36.64
N GLU A 139 -2.60 -28.16 -36.40
CA GLU A 139 -2.41 -29.38 -35.63
C GLU A 139 -2.25 -29.15 -34.13
N LYS A 140 -1.85 -27.95 -33.70
CA LYS A 140 -1.52 -27.69 -32.28
C LYS A 140 -1.96 -26.28 -31.86
N PRO A 141 -3.23 -26.09 -31.47
CA PRO A 141 -3.69 -24.85 -30.84
C PRO A 141 -2.92 -24.64 -29.55
N ARG A 142 -2.55 -23.39 -29.30
CA ARG A 142 -1.88 -22.98 -28.07
C ARG A 142 -2.91 -22.33 -27.15
N GLN A 143 -2.89 -22.72 -25.89
CA GLN A 143 -3.70 -22.10 -24.86
C GLN A 143 -2.89 -21.06 -24.09
N GLY A 144 -3.51 -19.92 -23.81
CA GLY A 144 -2.95 -18.89 -22.95
C GLY A 144 -3.96 -18.23 -22.02
N SER A 145 -3.45 -17.36 -21.16
CA SER A 145 -4.24 -16.55 -20.25
C SER A 145 -3.70 -15.13 -20.18
N VAL A 146 -4.62 -14.18 -20.22
CA VAL A 146 -4.34 -12.78 -19.88
C VAL A 146 -4.22 -12.69 -18.37
N PHE A 147 -3.22 -11.97 -17.88
CA PHE A 147 -3.00 -11.78 -16.46
C PHE A 147 -2.64 -10.34 -16.12
N LEU A 148 -2.81 -10.03 -14.84
CA LEU A 148 -2.34 -8.82 -14.18
C LEU A 148 -1.51 -9.22 -12.95
N GLU A 149 -0.31 -8.68 -12.83
CA GLU A 149 0.62 -9.01 -11.74
C GLU A 149 1.21 -7.73 -11.12
N PRO A 150 1.07 -7.50 -9.81
CA PRO A 150 1.76 -6.40 -9.16
C PRO A 150 3.25 -6.74 -8.98
N ARG A 151 4.15 -5.81 -9.32
CA ARG A 151 5.58 -5.94 -9.02
C ARG A 151 5.83 -6.00 -7.50
N THR A 152 5.00 -5.32 -6.71
CA THR A 152 5.08 -5.34 -5.25
C THR A 152 3.69 -5.37 -4.66
N SER A 153 3.45 -6.32 -3.75
CA SER A 153 2.22 -6.43 -2.97
C SER A 153 2.58 -6.92 -1.56
N PRO A 154 2.07 -6.30 -0.48
CA PRO A 154 1.22 -5.10 -0.47
C PRO A 154 1.91 -3.86 -1.08
N LEU A 155 1.14 -2.85 -1.47
CA LEU A 155 1.70 -1.65 -2.12
C LEU A 155 2.54 -0.85 -1.11
N PRO A 156 3.81 -0.56 -1.45
CA PRO A 156 4.67 0.22 -0.57
C PRO A 156 4.33 1.71 -0.62
N TRP A 157 4.65 2.42 0.45
CA TRP A 157 4.54 3.88 0.52
C TRP A 157 5.73 4.55 -0.16
N ASP A 158 5.46 5.40 -1.15
CA ASP A 158 6.45 6.30 -1.74
C ASP A 158 6.37 7.68 -1.05
N ALA A 159 7.38 7.98 -0.24
CA ALA A 159 7.46 9.25 0.49
C ALA A 159 7.58 10.48 -0.42
N LYS A 160 8.19 10.34 -1.61
CA LYS A 160 8.37 11.43 -2.57
C LYS A 160 7.05 11.74 -3.27
N ALA A 161 6.35 10.70 -3.72
CA ALA A 161 5.03 10.84 -4.36
C ALA A 161 3.91 11.09 -3.34
N ARG A 162 4.17 10.85 -2.03
CA ARG A 162 3.18 10.87 -0.95
C ARG A 162 1.96 9.99 -1.27
N ALA A 163 2.23 8.83 -1.86
CA ALA A 163 1.22 7.89 -2.30
C ALA A 163 1.75 6.45 -2.12
N TYR A 164 0.84 5.50 -2.00
CA TYR A 164 1.20 4.10 -2.19
C TYR A 164 1.31 3.84 -3.68
N ALA A 165 2.43 3.33 -4.16
CA ALA A 165 2.65 3.15 -5.58
C ALA A 165 3.27 1.79 -5.89
N THR A 166 2.84 1.17 -6.99
CA THR A 166 3.50 0.01 -7.57
C THR A 166 3.33 0.01 -9.07
N ARG A 167 4.09 -0.86 -9.75
CA ARG A 167 3.87 -1.13 -11.16
C ARG A 167 3.09 -2.44 -11.30
N LEU A 168 2.08 -2.42 -12.15
CA LEU A 168 1.35 -3.59 -12.59
C LEU A 168 1.94 -4.05 -13.92
N VAL A 169 2.15 -5.34 -14.06
CA VAL A 169 2.52 -5.99 -15.30
C VAL A 169 1.27 -6.64 -15.86
N ALA A 170 0.88 -6.22 -17.06
CA ALA A 170 -0.20 -6.84 -17.82
C ALA A 170 0.41 -7.63 -18.98
N GLY A 171 -0.03 -8.88 -19.15
CA GLY A 171 0.59 -9.76 -20.13
C GLY A 171 -0.28 -10.94 -20.54
N VAL A 172 0.22 -11.70 -21.51
CA VAL A 172 -0.36 -12.96 -21.95
C VAL A 172 0.67 -14.06 -21.82
N ASP A 173 0.36 -15.07 -21.02
CA ASP A 173 1.17 -16.28 -20.92
C ASP A 173 0.55 -17.39 -21.75
N MET A 174 1.38 -18.17 -22.42
CA MET A 174 0.98 -19.40 -23.10
C MET A 174 1.46 -20.59 -22.28
N ALA A 175 0.61 -21.61 -22.12
CA ALA A 175 0.92 -22.77 -21.28
C ALA A 175 2.14 -23.56 -21.80
N ASP A 176 2.28 -23.66 -23.13
CA ASP A 176 3.22 -24.59 -23.78
C ASP A 176 4.24 -23.89 -24.70
N ALA A 177 4.32 -22.55 -24.70
CA ALA A 177 5.14 -21.83 -25.66
C ALA A 177 6.49 -21.40 -25.07
N GLN A 178 7.58 -21.96 -25.60
CA GLN A 178 8.92 -21.40 -25.42
C GLN A 178 9.13 -20.15 -26.28
N GLU A 179 8.40 -20.04 -27.39
CA GLU A 179 8.50 -18.93 -28.33
C GLU A 179 7.30 -17.99 -28.22
N PRO A 180 7.54 -16.66 -28.22
CA PRO A 180 6.48 -15.69 -28.14
C PRO A 180 5.60 -15.69 -29.40
N VAL A 181 4.29 -15.64 -29.21
CA VAL A 181 3.27 -15.73 -30.27
C VAL A 181 2.71 -14.33 -30.53
N GLU A 182 2.66 -13.93 -31.80
CA GLU A 182 2.01 -12.67 -32.17
C GLU A 182 0.48 -12.77 -32.00
N LEU A 183 -0.12 -11.75 -31.40
CA LEU A 183 -1.54 -11.70 -31.10
C LEU A 183 -2.27 -10.87 -32.17
N ARG A 184 -3.01 -11.55 -33.04
CA ARG A 184 -3.90 -10.95 -34.04
C ARG A 184 -5.34 -11.44 -33.81
N PRO A 185 -6.26 -10.59 -33.31
CA PRO A 185 -6.06 -9.19 -32.93
C PRO A 185 -5.25 -8.99 -31.62
N PRO A 186 -4.68 -7.79 -31.37
CA PRO A 186 -3.96 -7.50 -30.13
C PRO A 186 -4.90 -7.45 -28.93
N VAL A 187 -4.42 -7.81 -27.73
CA VAL A 187 -5.23 -7.77 -26.50
C VAL A 187 -5.19 -6.37 -25.92
N VAL A 188 -6.36 -5.75 -25.77
CA VAL A 188 -6.50 -4.43 -25.14
C VAL A 188 -7.05 -4.61 -23.74
N ILE A 189 -6.41 -3.99 -22.76
CA ILE A 189 -6.85 -3.96 -21.36
C ILE A 189 -7.09 -2.51 -20.98
N GLN A 190 -8.29 -2.22 -20.50
CA GLN A 190 -8.68 -0.92 -19.96
C GLN A 190 -8.73 -1.00 -18.44
N PHE A 191 -8.20 0.02 -17.78
CA PHE A 191 -8.14 0.10 -16.33
C PHE A 191 -9.08 1.18 -15.80
N PHE A 192 -9.82 0.82 -14.77
CA PHE A 192 -10.66 1.69 -13.98
C PHE A 192 -10.21 1.56 -12.52
N ALA A 193 -10.26 2.65 -11.77
CA ALA A 193 -9.78 2.66 -10.40
C ALA A 193 -10.71 3.46 -9.49
N GLU A 194 -10.97 2.92 -8.30
CA GLU A 194 -11.72 3.56 -7.23
C GLU A 194 -10.74 3.90 -6.10
N GLN A 195 -10.64 5.19 -5.74
CA GLN A 195 -9.67 5.70 -4.75
C GLN A 195 -8.19 5.43 -5.09
N ALA A 196 -7.91 5.14 -6.36
CA ALA A 196 -6.59 4.95 -6.92
C ALA A 196 -6.53 5.60 -8.32
N SER A 197 -5.33 5.73 -8.87
CA SER A 197 -5.06 6.22 -10.23
C SER A 197 -4.18 5.21 -10.95
N VAL A 198 -4.46 5.02 -12.24
CA VAL A 198 -3.74 4.08 -13.10
C VAL A 198 -3.25 4.82 -14.34
N SER A 199 -1.97 4.68 -14.68
CA SER A 199 -1.34 5.36 -15.81
C SER A 199 -0.38 4.44 -16.56
N PRO A 200 -0.55 4.19 -17.88
CA PRO A 200 -1.67 4.66 -18.71
C PRO A 200 -3.01 3.98 -18.35
N PRO A 201 -4.17 4.57 -18.70
CA PRO A 201 -5.49 3.98 -18.42
C PRO A 201 -5.83 2.78 -19.31
N SER A 202 -5.04 2.53 -20.36
CA SER A 202 -5.18 1.35 -21.21
C SER A 202 -3.83 0.90 -21.74
N VAL A 203 -3.71 -0.40 -22.01
CA VAL A 203 -2.53 -1.01 -22.64
C VAL A 203 -2.94 -1.96 -23.75
N THR A 204 -2.06 -2.09 -24.74
CA THR A 204 -2.23 -2.98 -25.88
C THR A 204 -1.09 -3.99 -25.92
N ILE A 205 -1.42 -5.27 -25.87
CA ILE A 205 -0.48 -6.39 -25.89
C ILE A 205 -0.55 -7.04 -27.26
N THR A 206 0.53 -6.93 -28.03
CA THR A 206 0.64 -7.45 -29.41
C THR A 206 1.32 -8.81 -29.49
N GLN A 207 1.98 -9.26 -28.41
CA GLN A 207 2.75 -10.49 -28.39
C GLN A 207 2.61 -11.19 -27.02
N SER A 208 2.65 -12.52 -27.00
CA SER A 208 2.69 -13.29 -25.76
C SER A 208 4.10 -13.36 -25.16
N GLY A 209 4.20 -13.70 -23.88
CA GLY A 209 5.47 -13.79 -23.17
C GLY A 209 6.07 -12.43 -22.81
N THR A 210 7.25 -12.45 -22.20
CA THR A 210 7.87 -11.27 -21.55
C THR A 210 8.10 -10.09 -22.49
N GLY A 211 8.38 -10.34 -23.77
CA GLY A 211 8.59 -9.30 -24.77
C GLY A 211 7.33 -8.48 -25.11
N GLY A 212 6.14 -9.00 -24.82
CA GLY A 212 4.86 -8.31 -25.04
C GLY A 212 4.21 -7.76 -23.78
N TYR A 213 4.81 -7.98 -22.60
CA TYR A 213 4.25 -7.46 -21.35
C TYR A 213 4.29 -5.94 -21.32
N GLN A 214 3.26 -5.35 -20.76
CA GLN A 214 3.13 -3.90 -20.59
C GLN A 214 3.14 -3.55 -19.11
N GLU A 215 3.83 -2.47 -18.75
CA GLU A 215 3.84 -1.94 -17.39
C GLU A 215 2.86 -0.76 -17.26
N VAL A 216 2.16 -0.72 -16.13
CA VAL A 216 1.22 0.33 -15.79
C VAL A 216 1.46 0.77 -14.37
N GLU A 217 1.54 2.06 -14.12
CA GLU A 217 1.68 2.60 -12.78
C GLU A 217 0.32 2.61 -12.06
N LEU A 218 0.27 2.03 -10.88
CA LEU A 218 -0.87 2.07 -9.97
C LEU A 218 -0.47 2.87 -8.73
N ALA A 219 -1.18 3.95 -8.45
CA ALA A 219 -0.96 4.78 -7.28
C ALA A 219 -2.25 5.00 -6.49
N CYS A 220 -2.17 4.98 -5.16
CA CYS A 220 -3.29 5.18 -4.23
C CYS A 220 -2.93 6.27 -3.22
N ARG A 221 -3.89 7.12 -2.87
CA ARG A 221 -3.68 8.14 -1.82
C ARG A 221 -3.61 7.49 -0.44
N LYS A 222 -2.94 8.15 0.51
CA LYS A 222 -2.82 7.70 1.91
C LYS A 222 -4.15 7.43 2.59
N THR A 223 -5.19 8.19 2.23
CA THR A 223 -6.51 8.17 2.86
C THR A 223 -7.49 7.20 2.20
N ALA A 224 -7.06 6.43 1.20
CA ALA A 224 -7.92 5.44 0.55
C ALA A 224 -8.25 4.31 1.53
N ALA A 225 -9.52 4.19 1.92
CA ALA A 225 -9.94 3.18 2.89
C ALA A 225 -9.93 1.78 2.28
N GLN A 226 -10.33 1.66 1.02
CA GLN A 226 -10.39 0.39 0.28
C GLN A 226 -10.14 0.65 -1.21
N PRO A 227 -8.89 0.96 -1.62
CA PRO A 227 -8.59 1.20 -3.02
C PRO A 227 -8.86 -0.06 -3.85
N GLN A 228 -9.46 0.12 -5.03
CA GLN A 228 -9.77 -0.96 -5.95
C GLN A 228 -9.32 -0.62 -7.36
N VAL A 229 -8.88 -1.63 -8.10
CA VAL A 229 -8.60 -1.54 -9.53
C VAL A 229 -9.41 -2.60 -10.27
N THR A 230 -10.05 -2.18 -11.35
CA THR A 230 -10.81 -3.04 -12.25
C THR A 230 -10.14 -3.00 -13.61
N ALA A 231 -9.68 -4.15 -14.08
CA ALA A 231 -9.15 -4.31 -15.42
C ALA A 231 -10.18 -5.01 -16.30
N ARG A 232 -10.53 -4.41 -17.44
CA ARG A 232 -11.53 -4.91 -18.39
C ARG A 232 -10.88 -5.22 -19.73
N SER A 233 -11.24 -6.36 -20.30
CA SER A 233 -10.77 -6.80 -21.62
C SER A 233 -11.82 -7.69 -22.30
N ASP A 234 -11.54 -8.12 -23.53
CA ASP A 234 -12.31 -9.14 -24.27
C ASP A 234 -12.35 -10.50 -23.53
N PHE A 235 -11.47 -10.67 -22.54
CA PHE A 235 -11.33 -11.86 -21.68
C PHE A 235 -12.13 -11.73 -20.38
N GLY A 236 -12.98 -10.71 -20.25
CA GLY A 236 -13.79 -10.43 -19.08
C GLY A 236 -13.24 -9.30 -18.21
N GLU A 237 -13.70 -9.27 -16.97
CA GLU A 237 -13.39 -8.26 -15.98
C GLU A 237 -12.67 -8.87 -14.78
N LEU A 238 -11.62 -8.19 -14.33
CA LEU A 238 -10.81 -8.56 -13.18
C LEU A 238 -10.84 -7.41 -12.18
N ARG A 239 -11.63 -7.54 -11.12
CA ARG A 239 -11.75 -6.54 -10.05
C ARG A 239 -10.91 -6.96 -8.85
N GLN A 240 -9.95 -6.12 -8.46
CA GLN A 240 -8.99 -6.43 -7.40
C GLN A 240 -9.00 -5.35 -6.32
N THR A 241 -9.19 -5.77 -5.06
CA THR A 241 -8.92 -4.91 -3.90
C THR A 241 -7.42 -4.80 -3.69
N ILE A 242 -6.92 -3.58 -3.53
CA ILE A 242 -5.49 -3.28 -3.46
C ILE A 242 -5.06 -3.33 -1.99
N PRO A 243 -4.21 -4.30 -1.57
CA PRO A 243 -3.69 -4.32 -0.22
C PRO A 243 -2.62 -3.24 -0.07
N LEU A 244 -2.79 -2.36 0.92
CA LEU A 244 -1.82 -1.33 1.28
C LEU A 244 -0.87 -1.86 2.35
N GLU A 245 0.42 -1.51 2.26
CA GLU A 245 1.37 -1.81 3.32
C GLU A 245 0.96 -1.04 4.58
N SER A 246 0.98 -1.70 5.75
CA SER A 246 0.76 -1.00 7.00
C SER A 246 1.92 -0.05 7.25
N LEU A 247 1.69 1.25 7.09
CA LEU A 247 2.64 2.28 7.52
C LEU A 247 2.99 2.05 8.99
N GLY A 248 4.27 1.79 9.26
CA GLY A 248 4.77 1.83 10.64
C GLY A 248 4.46 3.19 11.27
N PHE A 249 4.35 3.22 12.61
CA PHE A 249 4.01 4.43 13.36
C PHE A 249 4.89 5.64 12.97
N VAL A 250 6.16 5.41 12.67
CA VAL A 250 7.11 6.46 12.25
C VAL A 250 6.72 7.07 10.90
N ALA A 251 6.37 6.25 9.90
CA ALA A 251 5.94 6.75 8.59
C ALA A 251 4.55 7.40 8.66
N LEU A 252 3.70 6.94 9.59
CA LEU A 252 2.43 7.59 9.90
C LEU A 252 2.67 8.99 10.49
N LEU A 253 3.60 9.11 11.45
CA LEU A 253 4.03 10.37 12.06
C LEU A 253 4.63 11.32 11.02
N GLU A 254 5.56 10.86 10.19
CA GLU A 254 6.21 11.71 9.18
C GLU A 254 5.22 12.33 8.19
N GLY A 255 4.13 11.61 7.89
CA GLY A 255 3.06 12.14 7.06
C GLY A 255 2.08 13.10 7.77
N ILE A 256 2.13 13.23 9.11
CA ILE A 256 1.32 14.18 9.89
C ILE A 256 2.17 15.37 10.31
N LEU A 257 3.35 15.11 10.86
CA LEU A 257 4.36 16.09 11.24
C LEU A 257 5.73 15.62 10.72
N PRO A 258 6.35 16.37 9.78
CA PRO A 258 7.74 16.17 9.45
C PRO A 258 8.62 16.06 10.71
N LEU A 259 9.48 15.05 10.77
CA LEU A 259 10.30 14.73 11.95
C LEU A 259 11.09 15.96 12.45
N ARG A 260 11.49 16.84 11.53
CA ARG A 260 12.18 18.11 11.84
C ARG A 260 11.35 18.99 12.79
N PHE A 261 10.05 19.15 12.55
CA PHE A 261 9.19 19.94 13.44
C PHE A 261 9.03 19.28 14.80
N LEU A 262 9.02 17.95 14.88
CA LEU A 262 8.95 17.23 16.15
C LEU A 262 10.22 17.45 16.98
N LEU A 263 11.39 17.40 16.35
CA LEU A 263 12.67 17.71 17.01
C LEU A 263 12.73 19.18 17.46
N VAL A 264 12.33 20.10 16.61
CA VAL A 264 12.31 21.53 16.91
C VAL A 264 11.32 21.85 18.04
N ALA A 265 10.16 21.20 18.05
CA ALA A 265 9.19 21.30 19.14
C ALA A 265 9.77 20.74 20.45
N LEU A 266 10.40 19.57 20.44
CA LEU A 266 11.03 18.99 21.63
C LEU A 266 12.13 19.90 22.20
N LEU A 267 12.99 20.44 21.33
CA LEU A 267 14.06 21.36 21.72
C LEU A 267 13.49 22.66 22.29
N GLY A 268 12.49 23.26 21.62
CA GLY A 268 11.83 24.47 22.08
C GLY A 268 11.19 24.28 23.46
N GLY A 269 10.34 23.25 23.60
CA GLY A 269 9.65 22.95 24.85
C GLY A 269 10.61 22.59 25.98
N GLY A 270 11.66 21.81 25.68
CA GLY A 270 12.71 21.48 26.63
C GLY A 270 13.48 22.72 27.12
N LEU A 271 13.83 23.63 26.21
CA LEU A 271 14.48 24.89 26.54
C LEU A 271 13.57 25.80 27.38
N GLY A 272 12.27 25.87 27.06
CA GLY A 272 11.27 26.57 27.87
C GLY A 272 11.19 26.03 29.30
N GLY A 273 11.23 24.70 29.46
CA GLY A 273 11.32 24.05 30.77
C GLY A 273 12.60 24.39 31.53
N LEU A 274 13.74 24.42 30.83
CA LEU A 274 15.05 24.76 31.41
C LEU A 274 15.10 26.22 31.89
N LEU A 275 14.64 27.18 31.08
CA LEU A 275 14.62 28.61 31.43
C LEU A 275 13.86 28.88 32.73
N ARG A 276 12.80 28.11 33.02
CA ARG A 276 12.05 28.22 34.27
C ARG A 276 12.86 27.79 35.50
N THR A 277 13.80 26.86 35.33
CA THR A 277 14.69 26.46 36.43
C THR A 277 15.77 27.50 36.73
N ALA A 278 16.24 28.24 35.70
CA ALA A 278 17.21 29.33 35.79
C ALA A 278 16.85 30.38 36.85
N ASP A 279 15.55 30.67 37.00
CA ASP A 279 15.05 31.73 37.87
C ASP A 279 15.07 31.36 39.38
N ARG A 280 15.06 30.05 39.70
CA ARG A 280 15.13 29.56 41.10
C ARG A 280 16.58 29.38 41.54
N ARG A 281 17.25 30.48 41.85
CA ARG A 281 18.70 30.57 42.14
C ARG A 281 19.25 29.81 43.37
N ARG A 282 18.47 29.08 44.19
CA ARG A 282 18.94 28.78 45.57
C ARG A 282 19.34 27.35 45.94
N THR A 283 18.93 26.29 45.25
CA THR A 283 19.46 24.92 45.50
C THR A 283 19.12 23.98 44.35
N TRP A 284 20.01 23.86 43.36
CA TRP A 284 19.76 22.99 42.20
C TRP A 284 20.11 21.55 42.50
N LYS A 285 19.10 20.68 42.49
CA LYS A 285 19.32 19.24 42.28
C LYS A 285 19.18 18.97 40.79
N ALA A 286 20.25 18.50 40.14
CA ALA A 286 20.26 18.20 38.70
C ALA A 286 19.06 17.33 38.25
N ALA A 287 18.65 16.38 39.09
CA ALA A 287 17.48 15.54 38.86
C ALA A 287 16.16 16.32 38.69
N GLN A 288 15.98 17.44 39.39
CA GLN A 288 14.80 18.28 39.24
C GLN A 288 14.81 19.03 37.90
N ALA A 289 15.98 19.51 37.47
CA ALA A 289 16.11 20.20 36.18
C ALA A 289 15.74 19.28 35.01
N VAL A 290 16.21 18.03 35.02
CA VAL A 290 15.87 17.03 34.00
C VAL A 290 14.35 16.78 33.93
N ASN A 291 13.67 16.69 35.07
CA ASN A 291 12.22 16.51 35.10
C ASN A 291 11.47 17.72 34.50
N PHE A 292 11.93 18.95 34.76
CA PHE A 292 11.31 20.14 34.17
C PHE A 292 11.54 20.24 32.65
N VAL A 293 12.71 19.82 32.16
CA VAL A 293 13.00 19.75 30.71
C VAL A 293 12.08 18.75 30.02
N TRP A 294 11.93 17.54 30.57
CA TRP A 294 11.03 16.53 30.00
C TRP A 294 9.56 16.96 30.04
N GLN A 295 9.11 17.62 31.12
CA GLN A 295 7.76 18.18 31.20
C GLN A 295 7.55 19.30 30.18
N GLY A 296 8.52 20.21 30.03
CA GLY A 296 8.47 21.28 29.04
C GLY A 296 8.42 20.75 27.61
N ALA A 297 9.27 19.75 27.30
CA ALA A 297 9.28 19.08 26.00
C ALA A 297 7.95 18.38 25.71
N ALA A 298 7.37 17.68 26.68
CA ALA A 298 6.08 17.02 26.53
C ALA A 298 4.92 18.02 26.30
N VAL A 299 4.86 19.09 27.09
CA VAL A 299 3.84 20.15 26.93
C VAL A 299 3.98 20.84 25.58
N GLY A 300 5.20 21.25 25.23
CA GLY A 300 5.48 21.91 23.97
C GLY A 300 5.08 21.05 22.77
N LEU A 301 5.41 19.76 22.80
CA LEU A 301 4.99 18.79 21.78
C LEU A 301 3.46 18.68 21.67
N VAL A 302 2.75 18.54 22.79
CA VAL A 302 1.28 18.45 22.80
C VAL A 302 0.66 19.73 22.22
N THR A 303 1.16 20.91 22.59
CA THR A 303 0.66 22.19 22.07
C THR A 303 0.86 22.31 20.57
N VAL A 304 2.04 21.94 20.05
CA VAL A 304 2.29 21.93 18.60
C VAL A 304 1.36 20.95 17.88
N CYS A 305 1.11 19.77 18.44
CA CYS A 305 0.16 18.81 17.88
C CYS A 305 -1.27 19.37 17.84
N VAL A 306 -1.74 20.01 18.91
CA VAL A 306 -3.08 20.61 18.97
C VAL A 306 -3.22 21.74 17.94
N ILE A 307 -2.21 22.61 17.83
CA ILE A 307 -2.22 23.70 16.85
C ILE A 307 -2.21 23.13 15.43
N SER A 308 -1.36 22.14 15.15
CA SER A 308 -1.27 21.52 13.82
C SER A 308 -2.57 20.82 13.42
N ALA A 309 -3.21 20.11 14.36
CA ALA A 309 -4.52 19.51 14.15
C ALA A 309 -5.62 20.57 13.94
N GLY A 310 -5.59 21.66 14.71
CA GLY A 310 -6.52 22.78 14.60
C GLY A 310 -6.38 23.58 13.32
N MET A 311 -5.17 23.76 12.79
CA MET A 311 -4.93 24.48 11.53
C MET A 311 -5.60 23.81 10.34
N GLY A 312 -5.71 22.47 10.34
CA GLY A 312 -6.45 21.74 9.32
C GLY A 312 -7.94 22.10 9.26
N LEU A 313 -8.51 22.68 10.33
CA LEU A 313 -9.91 23.10 10.39
C LEU A 313 -10.12 24.56 9.96
N VAL A 314 -9.11 25.43 10.08
CA VAL A 314 -9.28 26.89 10.01
C VAL A 314 -8.71 27.52 8.73
N ASN A 315 -8.16 26.73 7.78
CA ASN A 315 -7.59 27.24 6.51
C ASN A 315 -6.59 28.40 6.71
N VAL A 316 -5.87 28.43 7.84
CA VAL A 316 -4.88 29.47 8.13
C VAL A 316 -3.65 29.23 7.24
N PRO A 317 -3.07 30.27 6.62
CA PRO A 317 -1.87 30.14 5.80
C PRO A 317 -0.75 29.46 6.58
N VAL A 318 -0.29 28.33 6.05
CA VAL A 318 0.65 27.42 6.70
C VAL A 318 2.06 28.01 6.78
N ASP A 319 2.32 29.09 6.05
CA ASP A 319 3.66 29.65 5.88
C ASP A 319 4.24 30.27 7.17
N VAL A 320 3.40 30.77 8.07
CA VAL A 320 3.85 31.45 9.30
C VAL A 320 4.10 30.45 10.44
N VAL A 321 3.27 29.41 10.55
CA VAL A 321 3.39 28.38 11.60
C VAL A 321 4.22 27.19 11.14
N GLY A 322 4.29 26.95 9.83
CA GLY A 322 5.07 25.88 9.20
C GLY A 322 6.56 26.18 9.09
N ALA A 323 7.01 27.38 9.46
CA ALA A 323 8.43 27.65 9.61
C ALA A 323 8.96 26.98 10.88
N GLU A 324 10.13 26.34 10.79
CA GLU A 324 10.78 25.67 11.92
C GLU A 324 10.91 26.61 13.13
N VAL A 325 11.22 27.90 12.88
CA VAL A 325 11.33 28.94 13.91
C VAL A 325 9.99 29.20 14.64
N GLY A 326 8.87 29.15 13.93
CA GLY A 326 7.54 29.33 14.50
C GLY A 326 7.19 28.17 15.44
N VAL A 327 7.40 26.94 15.00
CA VAL A 327 7.21 25.73 15.82
C VAL A 327 8.09 25.76 17.07
N PHE A 328 9.35 26.18 16.92
CA PHE A 328 10.28 26.35 18.05
C PHE A 328 9.74 27.34 19.08
N ALA A 329 9.38 28.55 18.64
CA ALA A 329 8.95 29.63 19.51
C ALA A 329 7.66 29.28 20.26
N VAL A 330 6.67 28.73 19.55
CA VAL A 330 5.39 28.31 20.14
C VAL A 330 5.62 27.19 21.16
N SER A 331 6.42 26.18 20.81
CA SER A 331 6.73 25.08 21.73
C SER A 331 7.49 25.57 22.97
N ALA A 332 8.44 26.49 22.81
CA ALA A 332 9.19 27.07 23.92
C ALA A 332 8.31 27.88 24.88
N LEU A 333 7.42 28.73 24.36
CA LEU A 333 6.47 29.47 25.16
C LEU A 333 5.49 28.54 25.88
N ALA A 334 4.99 27.52 25.18
CA ALA A 334 4.11 26.51 25.76
C ALA A 334 4.81 25.70 26.86
N GLY A 335 6.06 25.29 26.66
CA GLY A 335 6.87 24.63 27.67
C GLY A 335 7.10 25.50 28.90
N LEU A 336 7.44 26.78 28.71
CA LEU A 336 7.64 27.74 29.80
C LEU A 336 6.36 27.95 30.63
N ALA A 337 5.24 28.24 29.97
CA ALA A 337 3.97 28.57 30.61
C ALA A 337 3.26 27.32 31.16
N GLY A 338 3.22 26.23 30.40
CA GLY A 338 2.47 25.04 30.76
C GLY A 338 3.10 24.25 31.90
N VAL A 339 4.43 24.27 32.06
CA VAL A 339 5.08 23.72 33.28
C VAL A 339 4.63 24.49 34.53
N ALA A 340 4.40 25.80 34.44
CA ALA A 340 3.87 26.59 35.54
C ALA A 340 2.46 26.15 35.94
N LEU A 341 1.59 25.97 34.94
CA LEU A 341 0.22 25.53 35.12
C LEU A 341 0.16 24.11 35.67
N LEU A 342 0.92 23.17 35.12
CA LEU A 342 0.99 21.78 35.60
C LEU A 342 1.39 21.72 37.08
N HIS A 343 2.31 22.57 37.51
CA HIS A 343 2.72 22.62 38.91
C HIS A 343 1.62 23.18 39.83
N GLN A 344 0.85 24.18 39.36
CA GLN A 344 -0.31 24.69 40.09
C GLN A 344 -1.41 23.63 40.19
N PHE A 345 -1.70 22.93 39.09
CA PHE A 345 -2.67 21.84 39.07
C PHE A 345 -2.24 20.67 39.97
N LYS A 346 -0.98 20.25 39.90
CA LYS A 346 -0.47 19.19 40.78
C LYS A 346 -0.61 19.55 42.25
N ARG A 347 -0.33 20.82 42.62
CA ARG A 347 -0.54 21.31 43.99
C ARG A 347 -2.01 21.31 44.40
N LYS A 348 -2.93 21.74 43.51
CA LYS A 348 -4.36 21.75 43.83
C LYS A 348 -4.98 20.35 43.87
N ALA A 349 -4.59 19.46 42.95
CA ALA A 349 -5.18 18.13 42.80
C ALA A 349 -4.63 17.10 43.78
N PHE A 350 -3.35 17.19 44.15
CA PHE A 350 -2.68 16.22 45.02
C PHE A 350 -2.18 16.83 46.34
N GLY A 351 -2.24 18.15 46.49
CA GLY A 351 -1.84 18.86 47.72
C GLY A 351 -3.03 19.27 48.57
N GLY A 352 -4.15 18.54 48.49
CA GLY A 352 -5.25 18.68 49.43
C GLY A 352 -4.73 18.43 50.85
N GLU A 353 -4.73 19.51 51.63
CA GLU A 353 -4.80 19.57 53.09
C GLU A 353 -3.98 18.52 53.87
N THR A 354 -2.71 18.86 54.12
CA THR A 354 -2.19 18.75 55.50
C THR A 354 -2.14 20.16 56.07
N ALA A 355 -3.33 20.73 56.25
CA ALA A 355 -3.54 21.93 57.05
C ALA A 355 -4.36 21.52 58.28
N ASP A 356 -3.85 20.55 59.03
CA ASP A 356 -4.26 20.24 60.40
C ASP A 356 -2.96 19.97 61.16
N ASP A 357 -2.39 21.05 61.69
CA ASP A 357 -1.47 21.10 62.85
C ASP A 357 -0.97 22.55 62.97
N ALA A 358 -1.87 23.43 63.38
CA ALA A 358 -1.54 24.73 64.00
C ALA A 358 -2.58 25.05 65.07
#